data_AF-A0A1I5F4V4-F1
#
_entry.id   AF-A0A1I5F4V4-F1
#
_cell.length_a   1.000
_cell.length_b   1.000
_cell.length_c   1.000
_cell.angle_alpha   90.00
_cell.angle_beta   90.00
_cell.angle_gamma   90.00
#
_symmetry.space_group_name_H-M   'P 1'
#
loop_
_entity.id
_entity.type
_entity.pdbx_description
1 polymer ?
#
loop_
_entity_poly.entity_id
_entity_poly.type
_entity_poly.pdbx_seq_one_letter_code
_entity_poly.pdbx_strand_id
1 'polypeptide(L)'
;MMSERPRFLYADAEMAIVAEDVRKNRAEGDPALVAAGKLSAKDAATRLRISTAIADDWAHYARIELPPIKGATDEEKVADLKAVLSGATKRRDNARQAVVSEYGERFFVRSLAELWALVDMHDTTTARVLPYLHWESYAAALEAMLWWQQRAPYCNRRAITFANIELRKMGYFPHERAAA
;
A
#
# COMPACT_ATOMS: atom_id res chain seq x y z
N MET A 1 12.05 -9.28 -15.95
CA MET A 1 12.47 -9.75 -14.62
C MET A 1 11.23 -9.96 -13.78
N MET A 2 10.97 -11.19 -13.31
CA MET A 2 9.96 -11.40 -12.27
C MET A 2 10.51 -10.74 -10.99
N SER A 3 9.83 -9.70 -10.51
CA SER A 3 10.18 -9.10 -9.21
C SER A 3 10.01 -10.15 -8.11
N GLU A 4 10.98 -10.23 -7.22
CA GLU A 4 10.94 -11.01 -5.99
C GLU A 4 9.62 -10.78 -5.24
N ARG A 5 9.14 -11.81 -4.53
CA ARG A 5 7.85 -11.76 -3.84
C ARG A 5 7.91 -10.73 -2.71
N PRO A 6 7.05 -9.69 -2.70
CA PRO A 6 7.13 -8.63 -1.70
C PRO A 6 6.71 -9.13 -0.33
N ARG A 7 7.23 -8.46 0.69
CA ARG A 7 6.76 -8.61 2.07
C ARG A 7 5.29 -8.19 2.14
N PHE A 8 4.51 -8.80 3.03
CA PHE A 8 3.09 -8.47 3.23
C PHE A 8 2.17 -8.72 2.03
N LEU A 9 2.53 -9.66 1.13
CA LEU A 9 1.74 -9.97 -0.07
C LEU A 9 0.25 -10.27 0.19
N TYR A 10 -0.11 -10.74 1.38
CA TYR A 10 -1.48 -11.09 1.75
C TYR A 10 -2.09 -10.16 2.82
N ALA A 11 -1.44 -9.04 3.11
CA ALA A 11 -1.91 -8.03 4.06
C ALA A 11 -2.97 -7.14 3.39
N ASP A 12 -4.09 -7.74 2.97
CA ASP A 12 -5.11 -7.06 2.15
C ASP A 12 -5.73 -5.85 2.90
N ALA A 13 -5.89 -5.94 4.22
CA ALA A 13 -6.42 -4.85 5.04
C ALA A 13 -5.45 -3.66 5.08
N GLU A 14 -4.16 -3.92 5.27
CA GLU A 14 -3.11 -2.90 5.30
C GLU A 14 -2.93 -2.25 3.92
N MET A 15 -3.00 -3.04 2.84
CA MET A 15 -3.00 -2.53 1.47
C MET A 15 -4.20 -1.62 1.22
N ALA A 16 -5.39 -1.96 1.71
CA ALA A 16 -6.57 -1.11 1.61
C ALA A 16 -6.42 0.23 2.36
N ILE A 17 -5.83 0.20 3.57
CA ILE A 17 -5.56 1.42 4.34
C ILE A 17 -4.60 2.34 3.56
N VAL A 18 -3.51 1.79 3.02
CA VAL A 18 -2.53 2.57 2.25
C VAL A 18 -3.14 3.11 0.96
N ALA A 19 -3.92 2.31 0.23
CA ALA A 19 -4.60 2.76 -0.99
C ALA A 19 -5.56 3.92 -0.72
N GLU A 20 -6.33 3.86 0.37
CA GLU A 20 -7.22 4.93 0.78
C GLU A 20 -6.46 6.19 1.20
N ASP A 21 -5.34 6.05 1.92
CA ASP A 21 -4.50 7.18 2.29
C ASP A 21 -3.90 7.88 1.05
N VAL A 22 -3.46 7.13 0.04
CA VAL A 22 -3.02 7.70 -1.25
C VAL A 22 -4.13 8.49 -1.92
N ARG A 23 -5.36 7.98 -1.92
CA ARG A 23 -6.53 8.67 -2.49
C ARG A 23 -6.84 9.96 -1.73
N LYS A 24 -6.85 9.93 -0.40
CA LYS A 24 -7.06 11.12 0.45
C LYS A 24 -5.99 12.19 0.22
N ASN A 25 -4.71 11.79 0.23
CA ASN A 25 -3.59 12.69 -0.03
C ASN A 25 -3.71 13.43 -1.37
N ARG A 26 -4.27 12.78 -2.40
CA ARG A 26 -4.54 13.44 -3.69
C ARG A 26 -5.74 14.36 -3.62
N ALA A 27 -6.84 13.91 -3.04
CA ALA A 27 -8.06 14.71 -2.91
C ALA A 27 -7.80 16.02 -2.14
N GLU A 28 -6.94 15.96 -1.12
CA GLU A 28 -6.61 17.09 -0.26
C GLU A 28 -5.42 17.92 -0.79
N GLY A 29 -4.39 17.26 -1.35
CA GLY A 29 -3.14 17.89 -1.75
C GLY A 29 -3.09 18.42 -3.18
N ASP A 30 -3.72 17.74 -4.14
CA ASP A 30 -3.66 18.13 -5.55
C ASP A 30 -4.33 19.50 -5.83
N PRO A 31 -5.42 19.93 -5.16
CA PRO A 31 -5.97 21.28 -5.34
C PRO A 31 -4.96 22.40 -5.08
N ALA A 32 -4.13 22.27 -4.05
CA ALA A 32 -3.09 23.25 -3.75
C ALA A 32 -1.98 23.27 -4.82
N LEU A 33 -1.65 22.11 -5.40
CA LEU A 33 -0.69 22.02 -6.51
C LEU A 33 -1.22 22.64 -7.80
N VAL A 34 -2.54 22.50 -8.06
CA VAL A 34 -3.21 23.16 -9.19
C VAL A 34 -3.22 24.67 -9.00
N ALA A 35 -3.59 25.15 -7.82
CA ALA A 35 -3.56 26.58 -7.50
C ALA A 35 -2.15 27.18 -7.63
N ALA A 36 -1.11 26.41 -7.30
CA ALA A 36 0.29 26.80 -7.45
C ALA A 36 0.84 26.66 -8.89
N GLY A 37 0.03 26.23 -9.86
CA GLY A 37 0.46 26.03 -11.25
C GLY A 37 1.43 24.85 -11.46
N LYS A 38 1.60 23.97 -10.46
CA LYS A 38 2.52 22.82 -10.49
C LYS A 38 1.88 21.54 -11.06
N LEU A 39 0.57 21.55 -11.23
CA LEU A 39 -0.22 20.43 -11.73
C LEU A 39 -1.40 20.98 -12.54
N SER A 40 -1.73 20.38 -13.67
CA SER A 40 -2.94 20.78 -14.40
C SER A 40 -4.19 20.22 -13.69
N ALA A 41 -5.33 20.92 -13.80
CA ALA A 41 -6.60 20.42 -13.25
C ALA A 41 -6.99 19.06 -13.85
N LYS A 42 -6.66 18.83 -15.12
CA LYS A 42 -6.90 17.54 -15.82
C LYS A 42 -6.05 16.42 -15.23
N ASP A 43 -4.78 16.69 -14.93
CA ASP A 43 -3.88 15.69 -14.35
C ASP A 43 -4.26 15.38 -12.90
N ALA A 44 -4.66 16.38 -12.12
CA ALA A 44 -5.21 16.19 -10.77
C ALA A 44 -6.45 15.29 -10.78
N ALA A 45 -7.42 15.58 -11.66
CA ALA A 45 -8.63 14.75 -11.80
C ALA A 45 -8.29 13.32 -12.26
N THR A 46 -7.34 13.16 -13.17
CA THR A 46 -6.88 11.85 -13.66
C THR A 46 -6.24 11.04 -12.53
N ARG A 47 -5.32 11.64 -11.77
CA ARG A 47 -4.68 11.02 -10.62
C ARG A 47 -5.72 10.61 -9.57
N LEU A 48 -6.66 11.49 -9.23
CA LEU A 48 -7.70 11.18 -8.25
C LEU A 48 -8.59 10.02 -8.70
N ARG A 49 -9.01 9.99 -9.97
CA ARG A 49 -9.79 8.87 -10.54
C ARG A 49 -9.04 7.54 -10.39
N ILE A 50 -7.77 7.51 -10.79
CA ILE A 50 -6.96 6.28 -10.73
C ILE A 50 -6.79 5.82 -9.29
N SER A 51 -6.42 6.72 -8.36
CA SER A 51 -6.27 6.35 -6.95
C SER A 51 -7.58 5.92 -6.31
N THR A 52 -8.72 6.46 -6.75
CA THR A 52 -10.04 6.04 -6.27
C THR A 52 -10.32 4.61 -6.71
N ALA A 53 -10.07 4.28 -7.98
CA ALA A 53 -10.23 2.92 -8.48
C ALA A 53 -9.31 1.91 -7.74
N ILE A 54 -8.07 2.30 -7.42
CA ILE A 54 -7.15 1.47 -6.63
C ILE A 54 -7.70 1.28 -5.20
N ALA A 55 -8.12 2.36 -4.53
CA ALA A 55 -8.68 2.29 -3.19
C ALA A 55 -9.94 1.40 -3.13
N ASP A 56 -10.85 1.55 -4.10
CA ASP A 56 -12.04 0.72 -4.22
C ASP A 56 -11.67 -0.76 -4.41
N ASP A 57 -10.70 -1.08 -5.27
CA ASP A 57 -10.24 -2.44 -5.50
C ASP A 57 -9.76 -3.11 -4.21
N TRP A 58 -8.86 -2.45 -3.50
CA TRP A 58 -8.26 -3.00 -2.28
C TRP A 58 -9.24 -3.08 -1.11
N ALA A 59 -10.19 -2.13 -1.02
CA ALA A 59 -11.28 -2.23 -0.06
C ALA A 59 -12.14 -3.49 -0.29
N HIS A 60 -12.42 -3.87 -1.54
CA HIS A 60 -13.13 -5.12 -1.83
C HIS A 60 -12.25 -6.35 -1.55
N TYR A 61 -10.98 -6.35 -1.94
CA TYR A 61 -10.09 -7.47 -1.66
C TYR A 61 -9.92 -7.73 -0.17
N ALA A 62 -9.84 -6.69 0.67
CA ALA A 62 -9.80 -6.82 2.12
C ALA A 62 -11.06 -7.50 2.70
N ARG A 63 -12.21 -7.37 2.03
CA ARG A 63 -13.47 -8.04 2.39
C ARG A 63 -13.68 -9.38 1.67
N ILE A 64 -12.71 -9.82 0.86
CA ILE A 64 -12.81 -11.03 0.03
C ILE A 64 -13.98 -10.91 -0.97
N GLU A 65 -14.15 -9.71 -1.51
CA GLU A 65 -15.14 -9.37 -2.53
C GLU A 65 -14.45 -9.08 -3.87
N LEU A 66 -15.17 -9.31 -4.97
CA LEU A 66 -14.68 -8.91 -6.28
C LEU A 66 -14.96 -7.42 -6.51
N PRO A 67 -13.94 -6.62 -6.88
CA PRO A 67 -14.17 -5.22 -7.17
C PRO A 67 -14.91 -5.02 -8.50
N PRO A 68 -15.53 -3.85 -8.69
CA PRO A 68 -16.14 -3.47 -9.97
C PRO A 68 -15.09 -3.39 -11.08
N ILE A 69 -15.45 -3.76 -12.31
CA ILE A 69 -14.54 -3.77 -13.49
C ILE A 69 -14.38 -2.35 -14.09
N LYS A 70 -14.83 -1.30 -13.40
CA LYS A 70 -14.88 0.08 -13.93
C LYS A 70 -13.99 0.99 -13.08
N GLY A 71 -13.25 1.91 -13.72
CA GLY A 71 -12.58 2.99 -13.01
C GLY A 71 -11.25 3.42 -13.63
N ALA A 72 -10.30 2.49 -13.76
CA ALA A 72 -8.97 2.71 -14.35
C ALA A 72 -8.43 1.42 -14.98
N THR A 73 -7.62 1.54 -16.03
CA THR A 73 -6.98 0.37 -16.67
C THR A 73 -5.85 -0.17 -15.80
N ASP A 74 -5.44 -1.41 -16.04
CA ASP A 74 -4.33 -2.01 -15.30
C ASP A 74 -3.02 -1.24 -15.53
N GLU A 75 -2.77 -0.73 -16.74
CA GLU A 75 -1.61 0.10 -17.06
C GLU A 75 -1.62 1.41 -16.29
N GLU A 76 -2.78 2.07 -16.18
CA GLU A 76 -2.96 3.28 -15.38
C GLU A 76 -2.63 3.00 -13.91
N LYS A 77 -3.16 1.91 -13.35
CA LYS A 77 -2.91 1.51 -11.96
C LYS A 77 -1.43 1.20 -11.72
N VAL A 78 -0.76 0.47 -12.64
CA VAL A 78 0.67 0.17 -12.55
C VAL A 78 1.51 1.45 -12.57
N ALA A 79 1.24 2.35 -13.53
CA ALA A 79 1.99 3.60 -13.64
C ALA A 79 1.83 4.46 -12.39
N ASP A 80 0.61 4.51 -11.86
CA ASP A 80 0.28 5.26 -10.67
C ASP A 80 0.95 4.70 -9.40
N LEU A 81 0.85 3.39 -9.18
CA LEU A 81 1.50 2.71 -8.06
C LEU A 81 3.03 2.88 -8.11
N LYS A 82 3.65 2.84 -9.29
CA LYS A 82 5.09 3.13 -9.45
C LYS A 82 5.44 4.57 -9.05
N ALA A 83 4.63 5.54 -9.45
CA ALA A 83 4.87 6.95 -9.11
C ALA A 83 4.74 7.18 -7.60
N VAL A 84 3.71 6.60 -6.97
CA VAL A 84 3.49 6.70 -5.52
C VAL A 84 4.60 5.98 -4.75
N LEU A 85 4.98 4.77 -5.17
CA LEU A 85 6.08 4.00 -4.57
C LEU A 85 7.38 4.80 -4.60
N SER A 86 7.73 5.42 -5.73
CA SER A 86 8.93 6.27 -5.81
C SER A 86 8.91 7.41 -4.77
N GLY A 87 7.75 8.03 -4.56
CA GLY A 87 7.58 9.05 -3.53
C GLY A 87 7.74 8.51 -2.11
N ALA A 88 7.10 7.37 -1.80
CA ALA A 88 7.20 6.71 -0.50
C ALA A 88 8.64 6.25 -0.19
N THR A 89 9.33 5.64 -1.17
CA THR A 89 10.73 5.23 -1.07
C THR A 89 11.64 6.42 -0.74
N LYS A 90 11.48 7.56 -1.43
CA LYS A 90 12.26 8.77 -1.12
C LYS A 90 12.04 9.26 0.32
N ARG A 91 10.80 9.23 0.80
CA ARG A 91 10.48 9.64 2.18
C ARG A 91 11.04 8.66 3.22
N ARG A 92 10.97 7.36 2.94
CA ARG A 92 11.62 6.32 3.74
C ARG A 92 13.12 6.56 3.81
N ASP A 93 13.79 6.76 2.68
CA ASP A 93 15.23 6.90 2.62
C ASP A 93 15.68 8.18 3.35
N ASN A 94 14.93 9.28 3.23
CA ASN A 94 15.16 10.49 4.01
C ASN A 94 14.97 10.27 5.52
N ALA A 95 13.93 9.53 5.92
CA ALA A 95 13.70 9.19 7.32
C ALA A 95 14.79 8.26 7.87
N ARG A 96 15.23 7.28 7.07
CA ARG A 96 16.39 6.42 7.39
C ARG A 96 17.63 7.27 7.59
N GLN A 97 17.91 8.19 6.67
CA GLN A 97 19.07 9.06 6.76
C GLN A 97 19.02 9.94 8.03
N ALA A 98 17.85 10.41 8.43
CA ALA A 98 17.70 11.15 9.69
C ALA A 98 18.06 10.30 10.92
N VAL A 99 17.66 9.03 10.95
CA VAL A 99 18.05 8.07 12.00
C VAL A 99 19.57 7.84 11.98
N VAL A 100 20.16 7.61 10.81
CA VAL A 100 21.62 7.42 10.66
C VAL A 100 22.40 8.65 11.11
N SER A 101 21.93 9.85 10.76
CA SER A 101 22.60 11.09 11.12
C SER A 101 22.59 11.36 12.63
N GLU A 102 21.59 10.85 13.36
CA GLU A 102 21.50 11.04 14.81
C GLU A 102 22.15 9.91 15.63
N TYR A 103 21.98 8.66 15.20
CA TYR A 103 22.40 7.48 15.98
C TYR A 103 23.48 6.62 15.30
N GLY A 104 23.90 6.98 14.09
CA GLY A 104 24.89 6.26 13.29
C GLY A 104 24.33 5.05 12.53
N GLU A 105 25.07 4.57 11.52
CA GLU A 105 24.68 3.41 10.69
C GLU A 105 24.45 2.12 11.49
N ARG A 106 25.19 1.94 12.60
CA ARG A 106 25.03 0.77 13.49
C ARG A 106 23.64 0.70 14.14
N PHE A 107 22.86 1.77 14.11
CA PHE A 107 21.50 1.77 14.62
C PHE A 107 20.62 0.72 13.91
N PHE A 108 20.85 0.51 12.60
CA PHE A 108 20.11 -0.42 11.74
C PHE A 108 20.63 -1.86 11.75
N VAL A 109 21.51 -2.24 12.69
CA VAL A 109 21.75 -3.67 12.99
C VAL A 109 20.50 -4.32 13.58
N ARG A 110 19.61 -3.51 14.16
CA ARG A 110 18.29 -3.93 14.66
C ARG A 110 17.37 -4.35 13.52
N SER A 111 16.65 -5.43 13.73
CA SER A 111 15.52 -5.87 12.93
C SER A 111 14.33 -4.91 13.03
N LEU A 112 13.40 -4.98 12.07
CA LEU A 112 12.16 -4.19 12.11
C LEU A 112 11.33 -4.45 13.38
N ALA A 113 11.33 -5.68 13.89
CA ALA A 113 10.62 -6.02 15.13
C ALA A 113 11.22 -5.29 16.34
N GLU A 114 12.55 -5.23 16.43
CA GLU A 114 13.24 -4.49 17.49
C GLU A 114 13.02 -2.98 17.37
N LEU A 115 12.93 -2.44 16.15
CA LEU A 115 12.60 -1.03 15.94
C LEU A 115 11.16 -0.71 16.37
N TRP A 116 10.19 -1.58 16.10
CA TRP A 116 8.82 -1.43 16.62
C TRP A 116 8.78 -1.52 18.15
N ALA A 117 9.56 -2.43 18.76
CA ALA A 117 9.65 -2.53 20.20
C ALA A 117 10.13 -1.22 20.86
N LEU A 118 11.04 -0.46 20.22
CA LEU A 118 11.45 0.86 20.72
C LEU A 118 10.26 1.84 20.77
N VAL A 119 9.41 1.82 19.74
CA VAL A 119 8.20 2.64 19.69
C VAL A 119 7.22 2.24 20.80
N ASP A 120 6.97 0.94 20.96
CA ASP A 120 6.03 0.43 21.97
C ASP A 120 6.50 0.72 23.40
N MET A 121 7.82 0.67 23.63
CA MET A 121 8.43 1.04 24.91
C MET A 121 8.53 2.55 25.14
N HIS A 122 8.06 3.38 24.19
CA HIS A 122 8.18 4.84 24.24
C HIS A 122 9.62 5.32 24.44
N ASP A 123 10.57 4.61 23.82
CA ASP A 123 11.99 4.96 23.89
C ASP A 123 12.23 6.35 23.29
N THR A 124 13.23 7.07 23.79
CA THR A 124 13.53 8.44 23.33
C THR A 124 13.85 8.52 21.84
N THR A 125 14.33 7.43 21.24
CA THR A 125 14.62 7.33 19.80
C THR A 125 13.37 7.25 18.92
N THR A 126 12.19 7.01 19.52
CA THR A 126 10.89 6.86 18.83
C THR A 126 10.61 8.01 17.86
N ALA A 127 10.93 9.25 18.24
CA ALA A 127 10.68 10.43 17.41
C ALA A 127 11.37 10.36 16.03
N ARG A 128 12.51 9.66 15.94
CA ARG A 128 13.24 9.45 14.68
C ARG A 128 12.90 8.13 14.00
N VAL A 129 12.63 7.08 14.79
CA VAL A 129 12.36 5.74 14.28
C VAL A 129 10.98 5.63 13.67
N LEU A 130 9.96 6.22 14.30
CA LEU A 130 8.56 6.07 13.88
C LEU A 130 8.33 6.56 12.43
N PRO A 131 8.84 7.73 11.99
CA PRO A 131 8.72 8.12 10.59
C PRO A 131 9.36 7.14 9.61
N TYR A 132 10.51 6.54 9.96
CA TYR A 132 11.14 5.52 9.13
C TYR A 132 10.28 4.26 9.02
N LEU A 133 9.79 3.74 10.15
CA LEU A 133 8.93 2.56 10.19
C LEU A 133 7.63 2.78 9.41
N HIS A 134 7.01 3.96 9.55
CA HIS A 134 5.82 4.32 8.79
C HIS A 134 6.07 4.22 7.28
N TRP A 135 7.10 4.91 6.76
CA TRP A 135 7.37 4.92 5.33
C TRP A 135 7.91 3.60 4.79
N GLU A 136 8.60 2.80 5.59
CA GLU A 136 9.02 1.44 5.25
C GLU A 136 7.81 0.51 5.09
N SER A 137 6.87 0.52 6.03
CA SER A 137 5.62 -0.24 5.93
C SER A 137 4.74 0.24 4.77
N TYR A 138 4.66 1.56 4.55
CA TYR A 138 3.91 2.16 3.45
C TYR A 138 4.47 1.75 2.08
N ALA A 139 5.79 1.79 1.92
CA ALA A 139 6.45 1.34 0.70
C ALA A 139 6.23 -0.16 0.46
N ALA A 140 6.34 -0.99 1.50
CA ALA A 140 6.12 -2.44 1.36
C ALA A 140 4.69 -2.79 0.93
N ALA A 141 3.68 -2.06 1.43
CA ALA A 141 2.30 -2.22 0.97
C ALA A 141 2.14 -1.82 -0.52
N LEU A 142 2.76 -0.72 -0.94
CA LEU A 142 2.77 -0.30 -2.35
C LEU A 142 3.47 -1.30 -3.27
N GLU A 143 4.58 -1.90 -2.81
CA GLU A 143 5.27 -2.98 -3.51
C GLU A 143 4.38 -4.22 -3.67
N ALA A 144 3.64 -4.60 -2.62
CA ALA A 144 2.68 -5.70 -2.66
C ALA A 144 1.53 -5.43 -3.64
N MET A 145 0.95 -4.23 -3.60
CA MET A 145 -0.11 -3.83 -4.53
C MET A 145 0.39 -3.83 -5.98
N LEU A 146 1.57 -3.26 -6.22
CA LEU A 146 2.18 -3.21 -7.55
C LEU A 146 2.48 -4.61 -8.08
N TRP A 147 2.99 -5.50 -7.21
CA TRP A 147 3.25 -6.88 -7.59
C TRP A 147 1.98 -7.59 -8.04
N TRP A 148 0.89 -7.49 -7.27
CA TRP A 148 -0.39 -8.08 -7.64
C TRP A 148 -0.95 -7.54 -8.95
N GLN A 149 -0.82 -6.23 -9.16
CA GLN A 149 -1.31 -5.54 -10.35
C GLN A 149 -0.54 -5.94 -11.63
N GLN A 150 0.72 -6.36 -11.51
CA GLN A 150 1.55 -6.79 -12.63
C GLN A 150 1.41 -8.28 -12.97
N ARG A 151 0.66 -9.06 -12.18
CA ARG A 151 0.45 -10.49 -12.44
C ARG A 151 -0.46 -10.69 -13.65
N ALA A 152 -0.24 -11.79 -14.37
CA ALA A 152 -1.12 -12.18 -15.46
C ALA A 152 -2.56 -12.40 -14.95
N PRO A 153 -3.61 -12.19 -15.78
CA PRO A 153 -5.01 -12.16 -15.31
C PRO A 153 -5.46 -13.40 -14.53
N TYR A 154 -4.93 -14.59 -14.84
CA TYR A 154 -5.29 -15.85 -14.17
C TYR A 154 -4.55 -16.08 -12.84
N CYS A 155 -3.60 -15.22 -12.49
CA CYS A 155 -2.81 -15.34 -11.27
C CYS A 155 -2.66 -14.02 -10.50
N ASN A 156 -3.54 -13.06 -10.79
CA ASN A 156 -3.64 -11.79 -10.09
C ASN A 156 -4.58 -11.90 -8.87
N ARG A 157 -4.68 -10.82 -8.08
CA ARG A 157 -5.48 -10.81 -6.86
C ARG A 157 -6.95 -11.14 -7.14
N ARG A 158 -7.52 -10.58 -8.21
CA ARG A 158 -8.90 -10.84 -8.63
C ARG A 158 -9.19 -12.33 -8.85
N ALA A 159 -8.32 -13.04 -9.57
CA ALA A 159 -8.50 -14.47 -9.84
C ALA A 159 -8.48 -15.31 -8.56
N ILE A 160 -7.58 -15.00 -7.63
CA ILE A 160 -7.50 -15.69 -6.34
C ILE A 160 -8.75 -15.39 -5.49
N THR A 161 -9.21 -14.14 -5.46
CA THR A 161 -10.44 -13.76 -4.74
C THR A 161 -11.66 -14.48 -5.32
N PHE A 162 -11.78 -14.57 -6.65
CA PHE A 162 -12.82 -15.37 -7.29
C PHE A 162 -12.77 -16.84 -6.86
N ALA A 163 -11.60 -17.47 -6.91
CA ALA A 163 -11.43 -18.86 -6.48
C ALA A 163 -11.81 -19.07 -5.02
N ASN A 164 -11.42 -18.15 -4.12
CA ASN A 164 -11.78 -18.21 -2.70
C ASN A 164 -13.30 -18.11 -2.49
N ILE A 165 -13.98 -17.24 -3.22
CA ILE A 165 -15.45 -17.10 -3.19
C ILE A 165 -16.11 -18.41 -3.64
N GLU A 166 -15.67 -19.01 -4.74
CA GLU A 166 -16.25 -20.25 -5.26
C GLU A 166 -16.01 -21.44 -4.32
N LEU A 167 -14.80 -21.57 -3.76
CA LEU A 167 -14.51 -22.59 -2.75
C LEU A 167 -15.40 -22.45 -1.50
N ARG A 168 -15.70 -21.22 -1.06
CA ARG A 168 -16.66 -20.98 0.04
C ARG A 168 -18.06 -21.44 -0.32
N LYS A 169 -18.56 -21.12 -1.52
CA LYS A 169 -19.88 -21.56 -2.00
C LYS A 169 -20.00 -23.08 -2.08
N MET A 170 -18.90 -23.76 -2.40
CA MET A 170 -18.83 -25.23 -2.47
C MET A 170 -18.68 -25.90 -1.09
N GLY A 171 -18.63 -25.13 0.00
CA GLY A 171 -18.55 -25.66 1.36
C GLY A 171 -17.14 -26.09 1.81
N TYR A 172 -16.08 -25.74 1.07
CA TYR A 172 -14.70 -26.08 1.43
C TYR A 172 -14.13 -25.23 2.58
N PHE A 173 -14.88 -24.27 3.12
CA PHE A 173 -14.54 -23.52 4.33
C PHE A 173 -15.66 -23.71 5.38
N PRO A 174 -15.65 -24.78 6.19
CA PRO A 174 -16.79 -25.16 7.03
C PRO A 174 -17.00 -24.32 8.31
N HIS A 175 -16.24 -23.26 8.56
CA HIS A 175 -16.20 -22.62 9.89
C HIS A 175 -16.53 -21.13 9.89
N GLU A 176 -17.82 -20.81 9.74
CA GLU A 176 -18.44 -19.60 10.33
C GLU A 176 -19.78 -19.95 11.06
N ARG A 177 -19.93 -21.20 11.50
CA ARG A 177 -20.95 -21.58 12.50
C ARG A 177 -20.26 -22.09 13.77
N ALA A 178 -19.64 -21.19 14.51
CA ALA A 178 -19.22 -21.42 15.90
C ALA A 178 -19.03 -20.09 16.63
N ALA A 179 -20.07 -19.26 16.68
CA ALA A 179 -20.25 -18.18 17.65
C ALA A 179 -21.73 -17.76 17.62
N ALA A 180 -22.59 -18.60 18.16
CA ALA A 180 -23.92 -18.24 18.63
C ALA A 180 -23.94 -18.43 20.14
#